data_AF-A0A9D9SF56-F1
#
_entry.id   AF-A0A9D9SF56-F1
#
_cell.length_a   1.000
_cell.length_b   1.000
_cell.length_c   1.000
_cell.angle_alpha   90.00
_cell.angle_beta   90.00
_cell.angle_gamma   90.00
#
_symmetry.space_group_name_H-M   'P 1'
#
loop_
_entity.id
_entity.type
_entity.pdbx_description
1 polymer ?
#
loop_
_entity_poly.entity_id
_entity_poly.type
_entity_poly.pdbx_seq_one_letter_code
_entity_poly.pdbx_strand_id
1 'polypeptide(L)'
;MIICVPESGGTTPLNCVIKSMTCFQNELGCIRGRKWVEIMKKVIVPIFGLLLAATAFLSLNGSRPAAQSLSKPTPEKKITMPDVIVLADRSKVGKVKFNHSRHNGGEYNAGGPILCIECHHTAQPEADLYQVPPHKTVWPAGRTTTLTAELYSADPIKAGVAACRDCHAPKGTKPKLLDAVPALIDPETKAETLVTNQIAFHQACDVCHFEIGFRSRGTKAPKATNCTSCHVPSTKKR
;
A
#
# COMPACT_ATOMS: atom_id res chain seq x y z
N MET A 1 -0.73 22.74 -0.21
CA MET A 1 -1.91 22.34 0.59
C MET A 1 -2.98 23.40 0.35
N ILE A 2 -4.01 23.07 -0.43
CA ILE A 2 -5.13 23.97 -0.73
C ILE A 2 -6.31 23.43 0.06
N ILE A 3 -6.84 24.23 0.99
CA ILE A 3 -8.04 23.89 1.75
C ILE A 3 -9.17 24.73 1.17
N CYS A 4 -10.22 24.07 0.67
CA CYS A 4 -11.46 24.72 0.27
C CYS A 4 -12.58 24.19 1.17
N VAL A 5 -13.32 25.09 1.82
CA VAL A 5 -14.52 24.80 2.60
C VAL A 5 -15.74 25.13 1.73
N PRO A 6 -16.79 24.29 1.68
CA PRO A 6 -17.99 24.59 0.92
C PRO A 6 -18.89 25.58 1.65
N GLU A 7 -19.31 26.63 0.94
CA GLU A 7 -20.36 27.56 1.36
C GLU A 7 -21.72 27.01 0.90
N SER A 8 -22.67 26.91 1.81
CA SER A 8 -23.99 26.34 1.57
C SER A 8 -24.87 27.29 0.76
N GLY A 9 -25.26 26.85 -0.44
CA GLY A 9 -26.45 27.35 -1.14
C GLY A 9 -26.21 28.50 -2.12
N GLY A 10 -26.10 28.16 -3.41
CA GLY A 10 -26.15 29.15 -4.48
C GLY A 10 -25.69 28.60 -5.82
N THR A 11 -26.58 28.58 -6.80
CA THR A 11 -26.29 28.20 -8.18
C THR A 11 -25.64 29.37 -8.93
N THR A 12 -24.32 29.49 -8.86
CA THR A 12 -23.53 30.35 -9.77
C THR A 12 -22.20 29.69 -10.14
N PRO A 13 -21.65 29.96 -11.35
CA PRO A 13 -20.42 29.33 -11.80
C PRO A 13 -19.19 29.90 -11.09
N LEU A 14 -18.31 28.99 -10.64
CA LEU A 14 -17.03 29.27 -9.98
C LEU A 14 -16.06 30.00 -10.91
N ASN A 15 -15.70 31.24 -10.56
CA ASN A 15 -14.51 31.91 -11.08
C ASN A 15 -13.30 31.50 -10.23
N CYS A 16 -12.40 30.68 -10.78
CA CYS A 16 -11.10 30.38 -10.19
C CYS A 16 -10.10 31.48 -10.58
N VAL A 17 -9.72 32.32 -9.62
CA VAL A 17 -8.63 33.29 -9.79
C VAL A 17 -7.30 32.55 -9.60
N ILE A 18 -6.57 32.31 -10.68
CA ILE A 18 -5.18 31.84 -10.66
C ILE A 18 -4.30 33.03 -10.31
N LYS A 19 -3.75 33.06 -9.10
CA LYS A 19 -2.73 34.03 -8.70
C LYS A 19 -1.37 33.57 -9.23
N SER A 20 -0.99 34.11 -10.38
CA SER A 20 0.36 34.01 -10.96
C SER A 20 1.40 34.56 -9.98
N MET A 21 2.34 33.71 -9.55
CA MET A 21 3.59 34.13 -8.89
C MET A 21 4.64 34.36 -9.97
N THR A 22 4.85 35.62 -10.33
CA THR A 22 6.02 36.07 -11.10
C THR A 22 6.87 36.99 -10.24
N CYS A 23 8.18 36.75 -10.30
CA CYS A 23 9.30 37.67 -10.06
C CYS A 23 9.45 38.30 -8.66
N PHE A 24 10.50 37.87 -7.96
CA PHE A 24 11.28 38.75 -7.08
C PHE A 24 12.74 38.70 -7.56
N GLN A 25 13.11 39.64 -8.43
CA GLN A 25 14.49 39.89 -8.83
C GLN A 25 15.17 40.68 -7.71
N ASN A 26 16.23 40.12 -7.14
CA ASN A 26 17.12 40.85 -6.24
C ASN A 26 18.16 41.63 -7.05
N GLU A 27 18.29 42.90 -6.69
CA GLU A 27 19.29 43.84 -7.17
C GLU A 27 20.69 43.50 -6.66
N LEU A 28 21.60 43.07 -7.53
CA LEU A 28 23.04 43.21 -7.31
C LEU A 28 23.75 43.55 -8.63
N GLY A 29 23.96 44.85 -8.80
CA GLY A 29 25.16 45.49 -9.33
C GLY A 29 25.97 44.79 -10.42
N CYS A 30 25.71 45.18 -11.67
CA CYS A 30 26.63 45.02 -12.78
C CYS A 30 27.80 46.03 -12.63
N ILE A 31 28.92 45.61 -12.04
CA ILE A 31 30.16 46.42 -11.97
C ILE A 31 31.33 45.68 -12.63
N ARG A 32 31.69 46.17 -13.83
CA ARG A 32 33.04 46.24 -14.44
C ARG A 32 33.89 44.96 -14.53
N GLY A 33 33.58 44.14 -15.53
CA GLY A 33 34.33 42.95 -15.97
C GLY A 33 35.61 43.20 -16.79
N ARG A 34 36.54 44.07 -16.36
CA ARG A 34 37.89 44.13 -16.99
C ARG A 34 39.08 43.89 -16.07
N LYS A 35 38.94 44.07 -14.75
CA LYS A 35 40.03 43.83 -13.79
C LYS A 35 40.09 42.40 -13.26
N TRP A 36 38.97 41.66 -13.34
CA TRP A 36 38.83 40.28 -12.85
C TRP A 36 39.60 39.24 -13.69
N VAL A 37 39.72 39.48 -15.00
CA VAL A 37 40.39 38.52 -15.91
C VAL A 37 41.90 38.44 -15.63
N GLU A 38 42.54 39.54 -15.26
CA GLU A 38 43.97 39.57 -14.94
C GLU A 38 44.28 38.97 -13.55
N ILE A 39 43.35 39.11 -12.59
CA ILE A 39 43.48 38.49 -11.26
C ILE A 39 43.29 36.97 -11.35
N MET A 40 42.35 36.48 -12.16
CA MET A 40 42.15 35.04 -12.37
C MET A 40 43.38 34.35 -12.98
N LYS A 41 44.05 34.99 -13.95
CA LYS A 41 45.24 34.41 -14.60
C LYS A 41 46.45 34.28 -13.68
N LYS A 42 46.68 35.27 -12.81
CA LYS A 42 47.88 35.31 -11.95
C LYS A 42 47.77 34.49 -10.67
N VAL A 43 46.56 34.25 -10.17
CA VAL A 43 46.34 33.57 -8.88
C VAL A 43 45.77 32.16 -9.04
N ILE A 44 44.82 31.94 -9.96
CA ILE A 44 44.09 30.66 -10.02
C ILE A 44 44.84 29.59 -10.82
N VAL A 45 45.54 29.97 -11.89
CA VAL A 45 46.32 29.05 -12.73
C VAL A 45 47.44 28.31 -11.97
N PRO A 46 48.27 28.97 -11.12
CA PRO A 46 49.30 28.23 -10.37
C PRO A 46 48.71 27.33 -9.27
N ILE A 47 47.57 27.70 -8.66
CA ILE A 47 46.89 26.87 -7.64
C ILE A 47 46.33 25.58 -8.26
N PHE A 48 45.74 25.66 -9.47
CA PHE A 48 45.23 24.48 -10.16
C PHE A 48 46.35 23.53 -10.60
N GLY A 49 47.51 24.05 -10.99
CA GLY A 49 48.69 23.22 -11.30
C GLY A 49 49.21 22.43 -10.08
N LEU A 50 49.18 23.05 -8.90
CA LEU A 50 49.62 22.42 -7.65
C LEU A 50 48.63 21.36 -7.14
N LEU A 51 47.32 21.58 -7.35
CA LEU A 51 46.27 20.59 -7.03
C LEU A 51 46.29 19.37 -7.96
N LEU A 52 46.62 19.53 -9.24
CA LEU A 52 46.77 18.42 -10.18
C LEU A 52 48.03 17.58 -9.94
N ALA A 53 49.10 18.17 -9.41
CA ALA A 53 50.29 17.41 -9.01
C ALA A 53 50.05 16.55 -7.74
N ALA A 54 49.23 17.05 -6.81
CA ALA A 54 48.90 16.32 -5.58
C ALA A 54 47.99 15.10 -5.81
N THR A 55 47.10 15.13 -6.82
CA THR A 55 46.25 13.97 -7.15
C THR A 55 47.01 12.85 -7.85
N ALA A 56 48.09 13.15 -8.58
CA ALA A 56 48.94 12.14 -9.21
C ALA A 56 49.74 11.32 -8.18
N PHE A 57 50.18 11.93 -7.07
CA PHE A 57 50.97 11.23 -6.05
C PHE A 57 50.13 10.27 -5.17
N LEU A 58 48.82 10.50 -5.05
CA LEU A 58 47.91 9.63 -4.29
C LEU A 58 47.49 8.34 -5.04
N SER A 59 47.88 8.16 -6.29
CA SER A 59 47.47 7.01 -7.12
C SER A 59 48.48 5.85 -7.16
N LEU A 60 49.69 6.00 -6.61
CA LEU A 60 50.78 5.01 -6.80
C LEU A 60 50.99 4.01 -5.63
N ASN A 61 50.32 4.16 -4.48
CA ASN A 61 50.52 3.27 -3.31
C ASN A 61 49.30 2.45 -2.87
N GLY A 62 48.30 2.29 -3.74
CA GLY A 62 47.11 1.49 -3.46
C GLY A 62 47.32 0.00 -3.73
N SER A 63 48.10 -0.70 -2.91
CA SER A 63 48.03 -2.17 -2.81
C SER A 63 46.62 -2.55 -2.35
N ARG A 64 45.73 -2.80 -3.32
CA ARG A 64 44.36 -3.23 -3.03
C ARG A 64 44.45 -4.59 -2.34
N PRO A 65 44.04 -4.72 -1.06
CA PRO A 65 43.91 -6.04 -0.46
C PRO A 65 42.98 -6.85 -1.37
N ALA A 66 43.35 -8.11 -1.62
CA ALA A 66 42.53 -9.04 -2.35
C ALA A 66 41.16 -9.11 -1.65
N ALA A 67 40.21 -8.34 -2.17
CA ALA A 67 38.83 -8.35 -1.73
C ALA A 67 38.34 -9.77 -2.01
N GLN A 68 38.22 -10.56 -0.93
CA GLN A 68 37.57 -11.85 -0.97
C GLN A 68 36.22 -11.62 -1.64
N SER A 69 36.08 -12.12 -2.87
CA SER A 69 34.84 -12.11 -3.62
C SER A 69 33.85 -12.95 -2.82
N LEU A 70 33.12 -12.31 -1.91
CA LEU A 70 31.97 -12.89 -1.25
C LEU A 70 31.08 -13.46 -2.34
N SER A 71 30.77 -14.75 -2.22
CA SER A 71 29.86 -15.45 -3.11
C SER A 71 28.65 -14.56 -3.35
N LYS A 72 28.41 -14.19 -4.61
CA LYS A 72 27.25 -13.40 -5.02
C LYS A 72 26.03 -14.11 -4.41
N PRO A 73 25.27 -13.47 -3.50
CA PRO A 73 24.15 -14.13 -2.85
C PRO A 73 23.22 -14.61 -3.96
N THR A 74 22.99 -15.92 -4.00
CA THR A 74 22.01 -16.54 -4.90
C THR A 74 20.71 -15.76 -4.72
N PRO A 75 20.13 -15.18 -5.79
CA PRO A 75 18.92 -14.38 -5.66
C PRO A 75 17.84 -15.27 -5.05
N GLU A 76 17.50 -14.97 -3.81
CA GLU A 76 16.47 -15.68 -3.08
C GLU A 76 15.16 -15.55 -3.89
N LYS A 77 14.51 -16.68 -4.15
CA LYS A 77 13.30 -16.74 -4.97
C LYS A 77 12.19 -15.98 -4.26
N LYS A 78 12.03 -14.70 -4.57
CA LYS A 78 10.96 -13.86 -4.03
C LYS A 78 9.60 -14.49 -4.35
N ILE A 79 8.79 -14.71 -3.32
CA ILE A 79 7.44 -15.23 -3.48
C ILE A 79 6.56 -14.07 -3.93
N THR A 80 6.02 -14.16 -5.14
CA THR A 80 5.11 -13.14 -5.65
C THR A 80 3.69 -13.40 -5.15
N MET A 81 2.99 -12.34 -4.81
CA MET A 81 1.57 -12.37 -4.49
C MET A 81 0.77 -13.02 -5.64
N PRO A 82 -0.19 -13.91 -5.35
CA PRO A 82 -0.99 -14.53 -6.39
C PRO A 82 -1.76 -13.48 -7.18
N ASP A 83 -1.80 -13.59 -8.51
CA ASP A 83 -2.54 -12.65 -9.35
C ASP A 83 -4.05 -12.87 -9.20
N VAL A 84 -4.52 -14.08 -9.48
CA VAL A 84 -5.93 -14.45 -9.35
C VAL A 84 -6.07 -15.63 -8.40
N ILE A 85 -6.95 -15.49 -7.41
CA ILE A 85 -7.32 -16.56 -6.48
C ILE A 85 -8.79 -16.95 -6.65
N VAL A 86 -9.10 -18.20 -6.35
CA VAL A 86 -10.48 -18.70 -6.33
C VAL A 86 -10.98 -18.71 -4.90
N LEU A 87 -11.97 -17.88 -4.62
CA LEU A 87 -12.69 -17.82 -3.35
C LEU A 87 -14.04 -18.53 -3.48
N ALA A 88 -14.64 -18.86 -2.34
CA ALA A 88 -15.99 -19.43 -2.26
C ALA A 88 -16.20 -20.64 -3.19
N ASP A 89 -15.17 -21.48 -3.36
CA ASP A 89 -15.14 -22.65 -4.26
C ASP A 89 -16.29 -23.65 -3.99
N ARG A 90 -16.75 -23.72 -2.74
CA ARG A 90 -17.86 -24.58 -2.30
C ARG A 90 -19.20 -23.84 -2.16
N SER A 91 -19.29 -22.59 -2.62
CA SER A 91 -20.53 -21.80 -2.53
C SER A 91 -21.61 -22.36 -3.45
N LYS A 92 -22.86 -22.33 -2.98
CA LYS A 92 -24.05 -22.75 -3.75
C LYS A 92 -24.34 -21.81 -4.92
N VAL A 93 -23.94 -20.54 -4.83
CA VAL A 93 -24.18 -19.52 -5.88
C VAL A 93 -23.02 -19.40 -6.86
N GLY A 94 -21.98 -20.21 -6.70
CA GLY A 94 -20.81 -20.22 -7.58
C GLY A 94 -19.54 -19.67 -6.93
N LYS A 95 -18.41 -19.92 -7.58
CA LYS A 95 -17.09 -19.50 -7.13
C LYS A 95 -16.83 -18.03 -7.47
N VAL A 96 -15.95 -17.39 -6.71
CA VAL A 96 -15.52 -16.02 -6.97
C VAL A 96 -14.07 -16.07 -7.49
N LYS A 97 -13.82 -15.48 -8.66
CA LYS A 97 -12.45 -15.25 -9.15
C LYS A 97 -12.03 -13.86 -8.70
N PHE A 98 -11.15 -13.80 -7.71
CA PHE A 98 -10.65 -12.53 -7.18
C PHE A 98 -9.28 -12.22 -7.78
N ASN A 99 -9.16 -11.10 -8.49
CA ASN A 99 -7.86 -10.63 -8.98
C ASN A 99 -7.17 -9.81 -7.87
N HIS A 100 -6.33 -10.48 -7.10
CA HIS A 100 -5.64 -9.90 -5.96
C HIS A 100 -4.59 -8.86 -6.37
N SER A 101 -3.90 -9.04 -7.50
CA SER A 101 -2.88 -8.08 -7.94
C SER A 101 -3.47 -6.74 -8.36
N ARG A 102 -4.63 -6.74 -9.01
CA ARG A 102 -5.31 -5.51 -9.47
C ARG A 102 -5.98 -4.75 -8.34
N HIS A 103 -6.48 -5.44 -7.32
CA HIS A 103 -6.98 -4.80 -6.11
C HIS A 103 -5.84 -4.12 -5.34
N ASN A 104 -4.76 -4.84 -5.04
CA ASN A 104 -3.61 -4.28 -4.34
C ASN A 104 -2.85 -3.23 -5.17
N GLY A 105 -2.70 -3.45 -6.47
CA GLY A 105 -1.99 -2.56 -7.41
C GLY A 105 -2.72 -1.26 -7.75
N GLY A 106 -3.93 -1.05 -7.21
CA GLY A 106 -4.68 0.21 -7.34
C GLY A 106 -5.50 0.37 -8.62
N GLU A 107 -5.58 -0.64 -9.49
CA GLU A 107 -6.41 -0.58 -10.71
C GLU A 107 -7.90 -0.39 -10.36
N TYR A 108 -8.34 -0.95 -9.22
CA TYR A 108 -9.74 -0.95 -8.79
C TYR A 108 -10.05 -0.06 -7.59
N ASN A 109 -9.18 0.88 -7.23
CA ASN A 109 -9.38 1.75 -6.07
C ASN A 109 -9.83 3.18 -6.48
N ALA A 110 -10.63 3.82 -5.64
CA ALA A 110 -10.97 5.24 -5.71
C ALA A 110 -9.95 6.19 -5.03
N GLY A 111 -8.93 5.69 -4.34
CA GLY A 111 -8.05 6.47 -3.45
C GLY A 111 -6.59 6.00 -3.27
N GLY A 112 -6.10 5.03 -4.04
CA GLY A 112 -4.68 4.58 -4.00
C GLY A 112 -4.49 3.06 -4.08
N PRO A 113 -3.29 2.52 -3.84
CA PRO A 113 -3.12 1.06 -3.64
C PRO A 113 -3.85 0.58 -2.38
N ILE A 114 -4.50 -0.59 -2.42
CA ILE A 114 -5.10 -1.22 -1.23
C ILE A 114 -3.98 -1.87 -0.41
N LEU A 115 -3.80 -1.46 0.85
CA LEU A 115 -2.78 -2.03 1.73
C LEU A 115 -3.10 -3.48 2.10
N CYS A 116 -2.08 -4.30 2.37
CA CYS A 116 -2.27 -5.70 2.72
C CYS A 116 -3.21 -5.90 3.92
N ILE A 117 -3.11 -5.00 4.91
CA ILE A 117 -3.92 -5.03 6.13
C ILE A 117 -5.36 -4.55 5.96
N GLU A 118 -5.73 -3.96 4.81
CA GLU A 118 -7.14 -3.65 4.54
C GLU A 118 -7.97 -4.92 4.31
N CYS A 119 -7.34 -6.02 3.88
CA CYS A 119 -7.97 -7.34 3.76
C CYS A 119 -7.44 -8.33 4.80
N HIS A 120 -6.12 -8.38 5.04
CA HIS A 120 -5.49 -9.19 6.09
C HIS A 120 -5.41 -8.40 7.41
N HIS A 121 -6.56 -7.92 7.87
CA HIS A 121 -6.67 -6.96 8.97
C HIS A 121 -6.12 -7.43 10.32
N THR A 122 -5.97 -8.74 10.53
CA THR A 122 -5.37 -9.30 11.75
C THR A 122 -3.84 -9.27 11.72
N ALA A 123 -3.23 -9.03 10.56
CA ALA A 123 -1.79 -9.12 10.34
C ALA A 123 -1.08 -7.79 10.63
N GLN A 124 -1.36 -7.21 11.78
CA GLN A 124 -0.77 -5.96 12.28
C GLN A 124 -0.62 -5.98 13.81
N PRO A 125 0.17 -5.07 14.41
CA PRO A 125 0.32 -4.99 15.85
C PRO A 125 -1.01 -4.73 16.56
N GLU A 126 -1.11 -5.22 17.80
CA GLU A 126 -2.31 -5.07 18.62
C GLU A 126 -2.72 -3.61 18.85
N ALA A 127 -1.73 -2.74 19.07
CA ALA A 127 -1.95 -1.32 19.27
C ALA A 127 -2.57 -0.62 18.05
N ASP A 128 -2.28 -1.10 16.83
CA ASP A 128 -2.83 -0.53 15.59
C ASP A 128 -4.23 -1.10 15.31
N LEU A 129 -4.41 -2.40 15.58
CA LEU A 129 -5.66 -3.11 15.32
C LEU A 129 -6.84 -2.55 16.14
N TYR A 130 -6.61 -2.22 17.42
CA TYR A 130 -7.66 -1.67 18.28
C TYR A 130 -8.08 -0.23 17.94
N GLN A 131 -7.32 0.48 17.08
CA GLN A 131 -7.72 1.79 16.58
C GLN A 131 -8.83 1.70 15.54
N VAL A 132 -9.12 0.49 15.02
CA VAL A 132 -10.11 0.25 13.98
C VAL A 132 -11.18 -0.72 14.50
N PRO A 133 -12.21 -0.23 15.22
CA PRO A 133 -13.36 -1.05 15.57
C PRO A 133 -13.99 -1.67 14.31
N PRO A 134 -14.50 -2.92 14.36
CA PRO A 134 -14.64 -3.79 15.54
C PRO A 134 -13.46 -4.77 15.74
N HIS A 135 -12.30 -4.54 15.10
CA HIS A 135 -11.21 -5.50 15.11
C HIS A 135 -10.64 -5.66 16.53
N LYS A 136 -10.49 -6.93 16.97
CA LYS A 136 -9.96 -7.28 18.31
C LYS A 136 -8.98 -8.46 18.30
N THR A 137 -8.68 -9.02 17.14
CA THR A 137 -7.87 -10.25 17.04
C THR A 137 -6.63 -10.00 16.22
N VAL A 138 -5.47 -10.19 16.84
CA VAL A 138 -4.18 -10.15 16.17
C VAL A 138 -3.76 -11.56 15.78
N TRP A 139 -3.20 -11.71 14.59
CA TRP A 139 -2.63 -12.96 14.13
C TRP A 139 -1.31 -12.77 13.35
N PRO A 140 -0.27 -13.56 13.66
CA PRO A 140 -0.15 -14.44 14.83
C PRO A 140 -0.13 -13.64 16.14
N ALA A 141 -0.43 -14.29 17.27
CA ALA A 141 -0.38 -13.64 18.58
C ALA A 141 1.02 -13.06 18.86
N GLY A 142 1.09 -11.88 19.47
CA GLY A 142 2.37 -11.20 19.80
C GLY A 142 3.08 -10.56 18.60
N ARG A 143 2.41 -10.44 17.45
CA ARG A 143 2.97 -9.78 16.26
C ARG A 143 3.33 -8.31 16.54
N THR A 144 4.52 -7.90 16.11
CA THR A 144 5.06 -6.54 16.27
C THR A 144 5.22 -5.77 14.95
N THR A 145 4.83 -6.38 13.82
CA THR A 145 4.98 -5.78 12.49
C THR A 145 3.65 -5.69 11.77
N THR A 146 3.51 -4.74 10.85
CA THR A 146 2.36 -4.65 9.95
C THR A 146 2.67 -5.42 8.68
N LEU A 147 1.73 -6.24 8.17
CA LEU A 147 1.93 -6.99 6.94
C LEU A 147 2.19 -6.05 5.76
N THR A 148 3.29 -6.29 5.05
CA THR A 148 3.65 -5.60 3.81
C THR A 148 3.93 -6.61 2.69
N ALA A 149 4.00 -6.12 1.45
CA ALA A 149 4.37 -6.93 0.30
C ALA A 149 5.80 -7.48 0.42
N GLU A 150 6.72 -6.74 1.05
CA GLU A 150 8.10 -7.16 1.29
C GLU A 150 8.15 -8.31 2.29
N LEU A 151 7.42 -8.20 3.42
CA LEU A 151 7.33 -9.28 4.41
C LEU A 151 6.72 -10.53 3.80
N TYR A 152 5.65 -10.39 3.02
CA TYR A 152 5.04 -11.50 2.29
C TYR A 152 6.04 -12.15 1.32
N SER A 153 6.76 -11.34 0.54
CA SER A 153 7.67 -11.85 -0.49
C SER A 153 8.87 -12.60 0.08
N ALA A 154 9.28 -12.24 1.30
CA ALA A 154 10.34 -12.92 2.03
C ALA A 154 9.86 -14.29 2.56
N ASP A 155 8.74 -14.31 3.29
CA ASP A 155 8.18 -15.54 3.84
C ASP A 155 6.69 -15.34 4.21
N PRO A 156 5.74 -15.80 3.37
CA PRO A 156 4.31 -15.63 3.62
C PRO A 156 3.84 -16.24 4.94
N ILE A 157 4.47 -17.34 5.37
CA ILE A 157 4.10 -18.07 6.58
C ILE A 157 4.54 -17.27 7.80
N LYS A 158 5.81 -16.83 7.84
CA LYS A 158 6.30 -15.95 8.92
C LYS A 158 5.64 -14.58 8.92
N ALA A 159 5.30 -14.07 7.73
CA ALA A 159 4.52 -12.85 7.59
C ALA A 159 3.08 -12.99 8.10
N GLY A 160 2.67 -14.17 8.56
CA GLY A 160 1.41 -14.39 9.27
C GLY A 160 0.17 -14.25 8.38
N VAL A 161 0.32 -14.48 7.07
CA VAL A 161 -0.81 -14.39 6.15
C VAL A 161 -1.72 -15.60 6.35
N ALA A 162 -2.93 -15.34 6.84
CA ALA A 162 -3.97 -16.34 7.02
C ALA A 162 -5.08 -16.16 5.98
N ALA A 163 -5.68 -17.28 5.54
CA ALA A 163 -6.90 -17.21 4.74
C ALA A 163 -8.07 -16.82 5.64
N CYS A 164 -9.05 -16.05 5.11
CA CYS A 164 -10.20 -15.61 5.90
C CYS A 164 -10.91 -16.77 6.60
N ARG A 165 -11.03 -17.93 5.91
CA ARG A 165 -11.68 -19.15 6.42
C ARG A 165 -10.96 -19.81 7.60
N ASP A 166 -9.67 -19.50 7.79
CA ASP A 166 -8.89 -20.09 8.86
C ASP A 166 -9.27 -19.48 10.22
N CYS A 167 -9.76 -18.23 10.23
CA CYS A 167 -10.30 -17.54 11.41
C CYS A 167 -11.84 -17.46 11.39
N HIS A 168 -12.44 -17.20 10.22
CA HIS A 168 -13.87 -17.11 10.02
C HIS A 168 -14.39 -18.41 9.42
N ALA A 169 -14.67 -19.41 10.25
CA ALA A 169 -15.16 -20.70 9.75
C ALA A 169 -16.61 -20.63 9.21
N PRO A 170 -17.04 -21.59 8.39
CA PRO A 170 -18.46 -21.81 8.11
C PRO A 170 -19.30 -21.97 9.38
N LYS A 171 -20.59 -21.64 9.29
CA LYS A 171 -21.54 -21.84 10.40
C LYS A 171 -21.49 -23.29 10.90
N GLY A 172 -21.39 -23.44 12.22
CA GLY A 172 -21.35 -24.75 12.88
C GLY A 172 -20.01 -25.48 12.81
N THR A 173 -18.94 -24.81 12.35
CA THR A 173 -17.60 -25.40 12.29
C THR A 173 -16.60 -24.58 13.10
N LYS A 174 -15.59 -25.24 13.67
CA LYS A 174 -14.51 -24.58 14.42
C LYS A 174 -13.49 -23.97 13.44
N PRO A 175 -13.03 -22.73 13.65
CA PRO A 175 -11.90 -22.17 12.90
C PRO A 175 -10.62 -22.98 13.10
N LYS A 176 -9.70 -22.84 12.14
CA LYS A 176 -8.39 -23.50 12.19
C LYS A 176 -7.45 -22.81 13.18
N LEU A 177 -7.53 -21.48 13.27
CA LEU A 177 -6.55 -20.66 13.99
C LEU A 177 -7.10 -20.05 15.29
N LEU A 178 -8.41 -20.10 15.50
CA LEU A 178 -9.09 -19.52 16.65
C LEU A 178 -9.94 -20.56 17.37
N ASP A 179 -10.22 -20.32 18.65
CA ASP A 179 -11.05 -21.21 19.45
C ASP A 179 -12.52 -21.20 19.05
N ALA A 180 -13.02 -20.06 18.60
CA ALA A 180 -14.38 -19.86 18.11
C ALA A 180 -14.41 -18.89 16.92
N VAL A 181 -15.49 -18.95 16.15
CA VAL A 181 -15.74 -17.96 15.09
C VAL A 181 -15.89 -16.58 15.74
N PRO A 182 -15.18 -15.54 15.27
CA PRO A 182 -15.31 -14.20 15.82
C PRO A 182 -16.74 -13.69 15.76
N ALA A 183 -17.13 -12.88 16.75
CA ALA A 183 -18.46 -12.30 16.83
C ALA A 183 -18.42 -10.78 16.93
N LEU A 184 -19.40 -10.14 16.31
CA LEU A 184 -19.72 -8.74 16.53
C LEU A 184 -20.79 -8.65 17.59
N ILE A 185 -20.56 -7.82 18.61
CA ILE A 185 -21.54 -7.55 19.65
C ILE A 185 -22.07 -6.15 19.40
N ASP A 186 -23.37 -6.06 19.16
CA ASP A 186 -24.05 -4.79 19.01
C ASP A 186 -24.02 -4.02 20.35
N PRO A 187 -23.54 -2.76 20.38
CA PRO A 187 -23.35 -2.05 21.63
C PRO A 187 -24.67 -1.70 22.33
N GLU A 188 -25.77 -1.56 21.59
CA GLU A 188 -27.08 -1.14 22.12
C GLU A 188 -27.89 -2.34 22.61
N THR A 189 -28.07 -3.35 21.76
CA THR A 189 -28.90 -4.52 21.99
C THR A 189 -28.16 -5.68 22.65
N LYS A 190 -26.82 -5.64 22.67
CA LYS A 190 -25.94 -6.76 23.05
C LYS A 190 -26.13 -8.02 22.21
N ALA A 191 -26.81 -7.91 21.07
CA ALA A 191 -26.99 -9.03 20.15
C ALA A 191 -25.64 -9.46 19.58
N GLU A 192 -25.40 -10.77 19.56
CA GLU A 192 -24.20 -11.37 19.02
C GLU A 192 -24.41 -11.81 17.56
N THR A 193 -23.55 -11.36 16.66
CA THR A 193 -23.51 -11.79 15.26
C THR A 193 -22.19 -12.50 14.97
N LEU A 194 -22.26 -13.82 14.78
CA LEU A 194 -21.08 -14.60 14.37
C LEU A 194 -20.63 -14.21 12.97
N VAL A 195 -19.38 -13.77 12.85
CA VAL A 195 -18.73 -13.42 11.60
C VAL A 195 -18.19 -14.69 10.94
N THR A 196 -19.09 -15.50 10.40
CA THR A 196 -18.72 -16.71 9.62
C THR A 196 -17.96 -16.33 8.34
N ASN A 197 -17.35 -17.30 7.64
CA ASN A 197 -16.67 -17.03 6.37
C ASN A 197 -17.53 -16.23 5.38
N GLN A 198 -18.82 -16.57 5.24
CA GLN A 198 -19.73 -15.91 4.32
C GLN A 198 -19.90 -14.43 4.69
N ILE A 199 -20.10 -14.15 5.98
CA ILE A 199 -20.29 -12.78 6.46
C ILE A 199 -19.00 -11.99 6.33
N ALA A 200 -17.85 -12.57 6.70
CA ALA A 200 -16.54 -11.94 6.58
C ALA A 200 -16.22 -11.52 5.13
N PHE A 201 -16.43 -12.44 4.16
CA PHE A 201 -16.20 -12.12 2.74
C PHE A 201 -17.13 -11.02 2.23
N HIS A 202 -18.43 -11.12 2.49
CA HIS A 202 -19.38 -10.10 2.02
C HIS A 202 -19.12 -8.75 2.67
N GLN A 203 -18.91 -8.67 3.99
CA GLN A 203 -18.61 -7.39 4.64
C GLN A 203 -17.32 -6.76 4.09
N ALA A 204 -16.24 -7.53 3.97
CA ALA A 204 -14.97 -6.99 3.47
C ALA A 204 -15.07 -6.49 2.01
N CYS A 205 -15.72 -7.25 1.13
CA CYS A 205 -15.86 -6.87 -0.27
C CYS A 205 -16.90 -5.76 -0.48
N ASP A 206 -18.08 -5.89 0.15
CA ASP A 206 -19.21 -5.00 -0.09
C ASP A 206 -18.96 -3.61 0.46
N VAL A 207 -18.30 -3.47 1.62
CA VAL A 207 -17.99 -2.15 2.19
C VAL A 207 -17.09 -1.34 1.25
N CYS A 208 -15.99 -1.93 0.77
CA CYS A 208 -15.08 -1.23 -0.13
C CYS A 208 -15.77 -0.90 -1.47
N HIS A 209 -16.49 -1.86 -2.07
CA HIS A 209 -17.22 -1.61 -3.30
C HIS A 209 -18.30 -0.53 -3.16
N PHE A 210 -18.99 -0.50 -2.01
CA PHE A 210 -20.01 0.49 -1.71
C PHE A 210 -19.40 1.90 -1.56
N GLU A 211 -18.28 2.03 -0.86
CA GLU A 211 -17.53 3.29 -0.76
C GLU A 211 -17.09 3.81 -2.14
N ILE A 212 -16.57 2.92 -2.99
CA ILE A 212 -16.22 3.26 -4.36
C ILE A 212 -17.46 3.74 -5.14
N GLY A 213 -18.60 3.08 -4.93
CA GLY A 213 -19.90 3.45 -5.50
C GLY A 213 -20.33 4.88 -5.20
N PHE A 214 -20.01 5.40 -4.01
CA PHE A 214 -20.30 6.79 -3.65
C PHE A 214 -19.28 7.79 -4.18
N ARG A 215 -17.99 7.41 -4.20
CA ARG A 215 -16.91 8.32 -4.56
C ARG A 215 -16.71 8.46 -6.06
N SER A 216 -17.10 7.45 -6.85
CA SER A 216 -16.81 7.40 -8.28
C SER A 216 -18.07 7.18 -9.12
N ARG A 217 -18.51 8.25 -9.80
CA ARG A 217 -19.62 8.17 -10.76
C ARG A 217 -19.21 7.28 -11.93
N GLY A 218 -20.06 6.32 -12.27
CA GLY A 218 -19.81 5.39 -13.38
C GLY A 218 -18.85 4.24 -13.04
N THR A 219 -18.55 4.01 -11.75
CA THR A 219 -17.73 2.87 -11.34
C THR A 219 -18.31 1.53 -11.80
N LYS A 220 -17.40 0.59 -12.10
CA LYS A 220 -17.72 -0.81 -12.38
C LYS A 220 -17.65 -1.70 -11.13
N ALA A 221 -17.45 -1.10 -9.96
CA ALA A 221 -17.46 -1.84 -8.69
C ALA A 221 -18.77 -2.64 -8.57
N PRO A 222 -18.70 -3.94 -8.27
CA PRO A 222 -19.88 -4.76 -8.01
C PRO A 222 -20.77 -4.16 -6.93
N LYS A 223 -22.08 -4.17 -7.14
CA LYS A 223 -23.06 -3.80 -6.10
C LYS A 223 -23.41 -5.04 -5.28
N ALA A 224 -23.53 -4.90 -3.97
CA ALA A 224 -23.94 -5.99 -3.06
C ALA A 224 -25.28 -6.63 -3.45
N THR A 225 -26.15 -5.88 -4.15
CA THR A 225 -27.44 -6.37 -4.65
C THR A 225 -27.36 -7.20 -5.94
N ASN A 226 -26.18 -7.30 -6.57
CA ASN A 226 -25.97 -8.12 -7.77
C ASN A 226 -24.95 -9.23 -7.50
N CYS A 227 -25.44 -10.38 -7.04
CA CYS A 227 -24.61 -11.54 -6.70
C CYS A 227 -23.75 -12.03 -7.87
N THR A 228 -24.26 -11.92 -9.09
CA THR A 228 -23.59 -12.45 -10.30
C THR A 228 -22.41 -11.61 -10.77
N SER A 229 -22.26 -10.39 -10.25
CA SER A 229 -21.08 -9.55 -10.53
C SER A 229 -19.80 -10.14 -9.92
N CYS A 230 -19.90 -10.92 -8.85
CA CYS A 230 -18.76 -11.56 -8.19
C CYS A 230 -18.78 -13.09 -8.33
N HIS A 231 -19.95 -13.70 -8.22
CA HIS A 231 -20.10 -15.15 -8.28
C HIS A 231 -20.28 -15.64 -9.71
N VAL A 232 -19.33 -16.44 -10.19
CA VAL A 232 -19.42 -17.15 -11.46
C VAL A 232 -20.29 -18.39 -11.24
N PRO A 233 -21.46 -18.51 -11.90
CA PRO A 233 -22.35 -19.65 -11.73
C PRO A 233 -21.61 -20.98 -11.92
N SER A 234 -21.91 -21.96 -11.07
CA SER A 234 -21.33 -23.28 -11.25
C SER A 234 -21.91 -23.93 -12.50
N THR A 235 -21.09 -24.13 -13.52
CA THR A 235 -21.49 -24.83 -14.77
C THR A 235 -21.74 -26.32 -14.56
N LYS A 236 -21.41 -26.87 -13.39
CA LYS A 236 -21.82 -28.23 -13.00
C LYS A 236 -23.29 -28.21 -12.61
N LYS A 237 -24.15 -28.80 -13.46
CA LYS A 237 -25.47 -29.32 -13.03
C LYS A 237 -25.22 -30.20 -11.79
N ARG A 238 -25.75 -29.76 -10.64
CA ARG A 238 -25.84 -30.62 -9.45
C ARG A 238 -27.00 -31.58 -9.61
#